data_AF-A0A2N3NCM7-F1
#
_entry.id   AF-A0A2N3NCM7-F1
#
_cell.length_a   1.000
_cell.length_b   1.000
_cell.length_c   1.000
_cell.angle_alpha   90.00
_cell.angle_beta   90.00
_cell.angle_gamma   90.00
#
_symmetry.space_group_name_H-M   'P 1'
#
loop_
_entity.id
_entity.type
_entity.pdbx_description
1 polymer ?
#
loop_
_entity_poly.entity_id
_entity_poly.type
_entity_poly.pdbx_seq_one_letter_code
_entity_poly.pdbx_strand_id
1 'polypeptide(L)'
;MVGVPGKYKGCETCRRRRVKCDNTRPYCRKCVDNGRECEGYERQMVFITATLEDGGRCSSHPPRQVGSSAKKAKSQSPPEEEKPQFVAEQPLRSSWNDVITLSRGGASHMFQIVAVNTKLQNMLQDHSGKENLALEVPPYTMSDFPFYGADGELDGRGRCVVHLPADQEGGHGPGNLCMYLYEHDSTPLSPASMSRLKSRPDLVSGVRRRGPQAFRSFPTHHFFSRIYRPCTISAALMNREETFLASPEWLTIPWEQHEKSRLDRLFDITTHIPSVLTRTDHVLAEPLTQLRQHRAQEILSHCLQIEHQLDEWHNSVIMSANGPSWWHEEHDIQMQIPFLGSFAFIDGLTSVMFLYYWMVLLHFHRCIETLRVSIYHHGFPAAMYGQGAAAAGMPPPNLAIDEYKYQQGRDLAAKICQSLDFALNRTLQPDLLVAPWMAAQNFYRELTATSGDGTLELIWCDTFRERLMERGQYLSHLIQGRKWSDVGNF
;
A
#
# COMPACT_ATOMS: atom_id res chain seq x y z
N MET A 1 38.96 -3.97 -56.44
CA MET A 1 38.31 -4.46 -55.21
C MET A 1 39.07 -3.94 -54.01
N VAL A 2 38.49 -3.01 -53.27
CA VAL A 2 39.04 -2.48 -52.01
C VAL A 2 37.93 -2.61 -50.99
N GLY A 3 38.17 -3.40 -49.94
CA GLY A 3 37.15 -3.88 -49.01
C GLY A 3 36.47 -2.75 -48.24
N VAL A 4 35.14 -2.78 -48.21
CA VAL A 4 34.31 -1.93 -47.34
C VAL A 4 34.74 -2.17 -45.88
N PRO A 5 35.23 -1.15 -45.16
CA PRO A 5 35.66 -1.33 -43.77
C PRO A 5 34.51 -1.82 -42.91
N GLY A 6 34.71 -2.95 -42.23
CA GLY A 6 33.68 -3.60 -41.42
C GLY A 6 33.08 -2.65 -40.36
N LYS A 7 31.75 -2.59 -40.30
CA LYS A 7 30.95 -1.79 -39.36
C LYS A 7 31.40 -2.09 -37.91
N TYR A 8 31.92 -1.10 -37.20
CA TYR A 8 32.43 -1.21 -35.81
C TYR A 8 31.46 -1.99 -34.90
N LYS A 9 31.92 -3.10 -34.31
CA LYS A 9 31.10 -4.07 -33.55
C LYS A 9 31.10 -3.87 -32.02
N GLY A 10 31.74 -2.82 -31.51
CA GLY A 10 31.83 -2.55 -30.07
C GLY A 10 30.52 -2.04 -29.46
N CYS A 11 30.43 -2.07 -28.12
CA CYS A 11 29.29 -1.54 -27.37
C CYS A 11 29.12 -0.03 -27.57
N GLU A 12 27.92 0.50 -27.33
CA GLU A 12 27.66 1.91 -27.62
C GLU A 12 28.43 2.88 -26.72
N THR A 13 28.70 2.50 -25.47
CA THR A 13 29.55 3.28 -24.57
C THR A 13 30.98 3.41 -25.13
N CYS A 14 31.60 2.32 -25.63
CA CYS A 14 32.94 2.36 -26.22
C CYS A 14 32.96 3.12 -27.55
N ARG A 15 31.89 2.99 -28.35
CA ARG A 15 31.75 3.70 -29.62
C ARG A 15 31.63 5.20 -29.41
N ARG A 16 30.78 5.66 -28.47
CA ARG A 16 30.63 7.07 -28.09
C ARG A 16 31.97 7.65 -27.62
N ARG A 17 32.72 6.85 -26.85
CA ARG A 17 34.07 7.20 -26.36
C ARG A 17 35.17 7.08 -27.42
N ARG A 18 34.88 6.54 -28.61
CA ARG A 18 35.85 6.25 -29.69
C ARG A 18 37.05 5.43 -29.23
N VAL A 19 36.84 4.48 -28.31
CA VAL A 19 37.86 3.54 -27.84
C VAL A 19 37.62 2.14 -28.40
N LYS A 20 38.67 1.33 -28.58
CA LYS A 20 38.51 -0.07 -28.99
C LYS A 20 37.81 -0.86 -27.88
N CYS A 21 36.64 -1.40 -28.19
CA CYS A 21 35.87 -2.31 -27.33
C CYS A 21 36.49 -3.71 -27.38
N ASP A 22 36.44 -4.42 -26.26
CA ASP A 22 36.86 -5.82 -26.11
C ASP A 22 35.79 -6.83 -26.55
N ASN A 23 34.58 -6.38 -26.88
CA ASN A 23 33.45 -7.16 -27.42
C ASN A 23 32.95 -8.32 -26.53
N THR A 24 33.30 -8.35 -25.25
CA THR A 24 32.76 -9.32 -24.28
C THR A 24 31.27 -9.04 -24.01
N ARG A 25 30.47 -10.10 -23.94
CA ARG A 25 29.01 -10.04 -23.75
C ARG A 25 28.63 -10.69 -22.41
N PRO A 26 27.62 -10.19 -21.67
CA PRO A 26 26.69 -9.11 -22.05
C PRO A 26 27.27 -7.68 -21.95
N TYR A 27 28.29 -7.47 -21.12
CA TYR A 27 28.94 -6.17 -20.91
C TYR A 27 30.43 -6.22 -21.24
N CYS A 28 30.97 -5.14 -21.79
CA CYS A 28 32.38 -5.06 -22.12
C CYS A 28 33.22 -4.77 -20.86
N ARG A 29 34.35 -5.49 -20.66
CA ARG A 29 35.21 -5.30 -19.48
C ARG A 29 35.75 -3.88 -19.42
N LYS A 30 36.02 -3.27 -20.57
CA LYS A 30 36.55 -1.91 -20.62
C LYS A 30 35.60 -0.85 -20.06
N CYS A 31 34.30 -1.09 -20.04
CA CYS A 31 33.35 -0.21 -19.36
C CYS A 31 33.30 -0.52 -17.87
N VAL A 32 33.20 -1.79 -17.51
CA VAL A 32 33.11 -2.26 -16.12
C VAL A 32 34.36 -1.87 -15.32
N ASP A 33 35.56 -2.14 -15.83
CA ASP A 33 36.83 -1.84 -15.18
C ASP A 33 37.07 -0.34 -15.00
N ASN A 34 36.42 0.48 -15.84
CA ASN A 34 36.47 1.94 -15.75
C ASN A 34 35.29 2.53 -14.93
N GLY A 35 34.55 1.69 -14.21
CA GLY A 35 33.41 2.10 -13.37
C GLY A 35 32.25 2.70 -14.16
N ARG A 36 32.05 2.27 -15.42
CA ARG A 36 30.98 2.79 -16.30
C ARG A 36 29.98 1.70 -16.63
N GLU A 37 28.72 2.08 -16.61
CA GLU A 37 27.65 1.24 -17.13
C GLU A 37 27.81 1.01 -18.64
N CYS A 38 27.78 -0.26 -19.05
CA CYS A 38 27.93 -0.64 -20.45
C CYS A 38 26.55 -0.76 -21.08
N GLU A 39 26.20 0.17 -21.98
CA GLU A 39 24.89 0.28 -22.67
C GLU A 39 24.64 -0.85 -23.70
N GLY A 40 25.41 -1.93 -23.65
CA GLY A 40 25.24 -3.09 -24.52
C GLY A 40 25.63 -2.87 -26.00
N TYR A 41 25.27 -3.85 -26.82
CA TYR A 41 25.66 -3.97 -28.24
C TYR A 41 24.48 -3.78 -29.20
N GLU A 42 23.29 -3.49 -28.67
CA GLU A 42 22.10 -3.29 -29.47
C GLU A 42 22.14 -1.92 -30.15
N ARG A 43 21.84 -1.89 -31.44
CA ARG A 43 21.78 -0.66 -32.21
C ARG A 43 20.33 -0.22 -32.32
N GLN A 44 20.05 1.02 -31.97
CA GLN A 44 18.74 1.62 -32.25
C GLN A 44 18.44 1.54 -33.75
N MET A 45 17.31 0.92 -34.07
CA MET A 45 16.75 0.95 -35.42
C MET A 45 16.05 2.30 -35.59
N VAL A 46 16.52 3.11 -36.54
CA VAL A 46 15.88 4.38 -36.88
C VAL A 46 14.88 4.10 -38.00
N PHE A 47 13.59 4.32 -37.73
CA PHE A 47 12.57 4.37 -38.76
C PHE A 47 12.70 5.70 -39.51
N ILE A 48 12.88 5.63 -40.83
CA ILE A 48 12.92 6.81 -41.69
C ILE A 48 11.58 6.88 -42.40
N THR A 49 10.71 7.81 -41.98
CA THR A 49 9.41 8.03 -42.60
C THR A 49 9.59 8.91 -43.83
N ALA A 50 9.32 8.38 -45.03
CA ALA A 50 9.34 9.14 -46.26
C ALA A 50 7.99 9.83 -46.46
N THR A 51 7.97 11.15 -46.64
CA THR A 51 6.76 11.89 -47.02
C THR A 51 6.70 12.06 -48.55
N LEU A 52 5.49 12.21 -49.09
CA LEU A 52 5.26 12.43 -50.53
C LEU A 52 5.91 13.72 -51.06
N GLU A 53 6.18 14.67 -50.15
CA GLU A 53 6.78 15.98 -50.43
C GLU A 53 8.28 15.87 -50.73
N ASP A 54 8.96 14.83 -50.22
CA ASP A 54 10.40 14.59 -50.41
C ASP A 54 10.73 13.75 -51.67
N GLY A 55 9.74 13.49 -52.53
CA GLY A 55 9.92 12.73 -53.79
C GLY A 55 10.47 11.31 -53.60
N GLY A 56 10.34 10.74 -52.41
CA GLY A 56 10.81 9.39 -52.08
C GLY A 56 12.32 9.23 -51.92
N ARG A 57 13.11 10.31 -51.77
CA ARG A 57 14.56 10.22 -51.51
C ARG A 57 14.91 10.39 -50.04
N CYS A 58 15.07 9.27 -49.34
CA CYS A 58 15.51 9.26 -47.94
C CYS A 58 17.05 9.20 -47.85
N SER A 59 17.67 10.20 -47.24
CA SER A 59 19.11 10.16 -46.92
C SER A 59 19.35 9.22 -45.73
N SER A 60 20.18 8.19 -45.88
CA SER A 60 20.42 7.15 -44.85
C SER A 60 21.24 7.62 -43.63
N HIS A 61 21.57 8.91 -43.53
CA HIS A 61 22.36 9.47 -42.44
C HIS A 61 21.76 10.81 -41.99
N PRO A 62 21.26 10.94 -40.74
CA PRO A 62 20.89 12.24 -40.20
C PRO A 62 22.13 13.15 -40.15
N PRO A 63 21.98 14.47 -40.44
CA PRO A 63 23.11 15.39 -40.42
C PRO A 63 23.71 15.47 -39.02
N ARG A 64 25.01 15.24 -38.95
CA ARG A 64 25.81 15.26 -37.72
C ARG A 64 25.98 16.71 -37.26
N GLN A 65 25.34 17.12 -36.17
CA GLN A 65 25.68 18.39 -35.50
C GLN A 65 27.13 18.30 -35.01
N VAL A 66 28.03 18.99 -35.70
CA VAL A 66 29.43 19.18 -35.29
C VAL A 66 29.45 20.40 -34.37
N GLY A 67 29.45 20.17 -33.06
CA GLY A 67 29.71 21.23 -32.08
C GLY A 67 31.18 21.66 -32.17
N SER A 68 31.42 22.88 -32.65
CA SER A 68 32.72 23.54 -32.53
C SER A 68 32.93 23.98 -31.09
N SER A 69 34.02 23.50 -30.47
CA SER A 69 34.50 23.97 -29.17
C SER A 69 34.85 25.47 -29.25
N ALA A 70 34.01 26.32 -28.66
CA ALA A 70 34.35 27.69 -28.33
C ALA A 70 34.10 27.92 -26.83
N LYS A 71 35.18 28.39 -26.20
CA LYS A 71 35.41 28.76 -24.80
C LYS A 71 34.16 29.15 -23.98
N LYS A 72 34.00 28.45 -22.84
CA LYS A 72 33.14 28.78 -21.71
C LYS A 72 33.47 30.19 -21.19
N ALA A 73 32.67 31.19 -21.57
CA ALA A 73 32.49 32.41 -20.81
C ALA A 73 31.11 32.32 -20.15
N LYS A 74 31.04 32.67 -18.86
CA LYS A 74 29.81 32.71 -18.07
C LYS A 74 28.81 33.68 -18.71
N SER A 75 27.75 33.17 -19.32
CA SER A 75 26.50 33.91 -19.53
C SER A 75 25.35 33.00 -19.15
N GLN A 76 24.55 33.48 -18.20
CA GLN A 76 23.35 32.82 -17.69
C GLN A 76 22.47 32.37 -18.86
N SER A 77 22.09 31.10 -18.87
CA SER A 77 20.96 30.62 -19.67
C SER A 77 19.70 31.38 -19.25
N PRO A 78 18.77 31.67 -20.17
CA PRO A 78 17.45 32.16 -19.78
C PRO A 78 16.82 31.12 -18.84
N PRO A 79 15.99 31.54 -17.87
CA PRO A 79 15.33 30.58 -16.99
C PRO A 79 14.52 29.61 -17.86
N GLU A 80 14.72 28.30 -17.64
CA GLU A 80 13.64 27.35 -17.87
C GLU A 80 12.40 27.95 -17.21
N GLU A 81 11.34 28.20 -17.98
CA GLU A 81 10.04 28.54 -17.40
C GLU A 81 9.71 27.48 -16.36
N GLU A 82 9.78 27.90 -15.08
CA GLU A 82 9.43 27.09 -13.92
C GLU A 82 7.99 26.62 -14.11
N LYS A 83 7.84 25.33 -14.45
CA LYS A 83 6.55 24.68 -14.43
C LYS A 83 5.95 24.88 -13.04
N PRO A 84 4.67 25.24 -12.91
CA PRO A 84 4.04 25.33 -11.60
C PRO A 84 3.85 23.93 -11.02
N GLN A 85 4.88 23.41 -10.35
CA GLN A 85 4.75 22.24 -9.49
C GLN A 85 3.99 22.67 -8.24
N PHE A 86 2.87 22.01 -7.94
CA PHE A 86 2.19 22.21 -6.67
C PHE A 86 3.12 21.73 -5.55
N VAL A 87 3.44 22.60 -4.59
CA VAL A 87 4.31 22.29 -3.45
C VAL A 87 3.51 22.36 -2.17
N ALA A 88 3.62 21.32 -1.33
CA ALA A 88 2.99 21.29 -0.02
C ALA A 88 3.61 22.33 0.92
N GLU A 89 2.76 23.11 1.59
CA GLU A 89 3.21 24.17 2.48
C GLU A 89 3.74 23.65 3.82
N GLN A 90 4.75 24.36 4.35
CA GLN A 90 5.32 24.08 5.66
C GLN A 90 4.53 24.79 6.77
N PRO A 91 4.41 24.20 7.97
CA PRO A 91 4.91 22.87 8.35
C PRO A 91 4.04 21.74 7.78
N LEU A 92 4.69 20.70 7.26
CA LEU A 92 4.00 19.52 6.75
C LEU A 92 3.30 18.78 7.89
N ARG A 93 2.01 18.55 7.73
CA ARG A 93 1.17 17.81 8.69
C ARG A 93 1.08 16.34 8.31
N SER A 94 0.41 15.56 9.16
CA SER A 94 0.10 14.17 8.86
C SER A 94 -0.65 14.02 7.54
N SER A 95 -0.29 13.00 6.76
CA SER A 95 -0.96 12.64 5.51
C SER A 95 -2.43 12.25 5.68
N TRP A 96 -2.84 11.93 6.91
CA TRP A 96 -4.20 11.51 7.26
C TRP A 96 -5.16 12.68 7.50
N ASN A 97 -4.67 13.92 7.43
CA ASN A 97 -5.56 15.07 7.35
C ASN A 97 -6.33 15.03 6.01
N ASP A 98 -7.63 15.29 6.06
CA ASP A 98 -8.47 15.29 4.87
C ASP A 98 -8.22 16.49 3.96
N VAL A 99 -7.41 17.45 4.40
CA VAL A 99 -7.09 18.67 3.65
C VAL A 99 -5.57 18.88 3.61
N ILE A 100 -5.07 19.29 2.45
CA ILE A 100 -3.69 19.71 2.23
C ILE A 100 -3.64 21.11 1.63
N THR A 101 -2.71 21.95 2.11
CA THR A 101 -2.45 23.25 1.51
C THR A 101 -1.29 23.13 0.52
N LEU A 102 -1.56 23.49 -0.74
CA LEU A 102 -0.58 23.49 -1.81
C LEU A 102 -0.41 24.91 -2.36
N SER A 103 0.83 25.29 -2.60
CA SER A 103 1.17 26.56 -3.26
C SER A 103 1.46 26.33 -4.74
N ARG A 104 0.98 27.24 -5.59
CA ARG A 104 1.27 27.31 -7.02
C ARG A 104 1.54 28.78 -7.40
N GLY A 105 2.74 29.07 -7.89
CA GLY A 105 3.11 30.44 -8.30
C GLY A 105 3.00 31.47 -7.17
N GLY A 106 3.24 31.06 -5.92
CA GLY A 106 3.12 31.92 -4.72
C GLY A 106 1.70 32.04 -4.13
N ALA A 107 0.68 31.48 -4.77
CA ALA A 107 -0.69 31.46 -4.25
C ALA A 107 -1.02 30.14 -3.55
N SER A 108 -1.52 30.23 -2.32
CA SER A 108 -1.84 29.09 -1.45
C SER A 108 -3.30 28.68 -1.59
N HIS A 109 -3.54 27.38 -1.78
CA HIS A 109 -4.89 26.84 -1.90
C HIS A 109 -5.02 25.58 -1.03
N MET A 110 -6.15 25.46 -0.33
CA MET A 110 -6.51 24.24 0.40
C MET A 110 -7.25 23.28 -0.55
N PHE A 111 -6.86 22.01 -0.51
CA PHE A 111 -7.43 20.93 -1.32
C PHE A 111 -7.91 19.80 -0.41
N GLN A 112 -9.13 19.32 -0.66
CA GLN A 112 -9.63 18.10 -0.03
C GLN A 112 -9.01 16.87 -0.70
N ILE A 113 -8.46 15.96 0.10
CA ILE A 113 -7.82 14.74 -0.41
C ILE A 113 -8.89 13.67 -0.64
N VAL A 114 -8.90 13.11 -1.86
CA VAL A 114 -9.77 12.02 -2.27
C VAL A 114 -8.90 10.90 -2.85
N ALA A 115 -9.24 9.64 -2.59
CA ALA A 115 -8.53 8.52 -3.19
C ALA A 115 -9.52 7.46 -3.67
N VAL A 116 -9.33 7.01 -4.91
CA VAL A 116 -10.25 6.09 -5.61
C VAL A 116 -9.45 5.05 -6.38
N ASN A 117 -9.75 3.78 -6.14
CA ASN A 117 -9.25 2.69 -6.98
C ASN A 117 -9.88 2.74 -8.38
N THR A 118 -9.05 2.71 -9.42
CA THR A 118 -9.47 2.67 -10.82
C THR A 118 -8.37 2.14 -11.74
N LYS A 119 -8.75 1.53 -12.87
CA LYS A 119 -7.81 1.12 -13.93
C LYS A 119 -7.17 2.34 -14.60
N LEU A 120 -5.87 2.53 -14.39
CA LEU A 120 -5.14 3.69 -14.91
C LEU A 120 -4.97 3.67 -16.44
N GLN A 121 -4.97 2.48 -17.05
CA GLN A 121 -4.77 2.30 -18.50
C GLN A 121 -5.91 2.89 -19.35
N ASN A 122 -7.09 3.09 -18.77
CA ASN A 122 -8.28 3.58 -19.47
C ASN A 122 -8.46 5.10 -19.36
N MET A 123 -7.49 5.83 -18.79
CA MET A 123 -7.57 7.28 -18.66
C MET A 123 -7.06 7.95 -19.94
N LEU A 124 -8.00 8.39 -20.78
CA LEU A 124 -7.70 9.13 -22.01
C LEU A 124 -7.03 10.47 -21.68
N GLN A 125 -5.93 10.78 -22.36
CA GLN A 125 -5.28 12.09 -22.31
C GLN A 125 -5.77 12.91 -23.51
N ASP A 126 -6.49 14.01 -23.26
CA ASP A 126 -6.74 14.98 -24.33
C ASP A 126 -5.41 15.71 -24.65
N HIS A 127 -4.96 15.61 -25.90
CA HIS A 127 -3.69 16.17 -26.35
C HIS A 127 -3.75 17.70 -26.61
N SER A 128 -4.85 18.36 -26.26
CA SER A 128 -5.08 19.79 -26.53
C SER A 128 -4.39 20.79 -25.59
N GLY A 129 -3.56 20.33 -24.64
CA GLY A 129 -2.74 21.20 -23.79
C GLY A 129 -2.50 20.61 -22.39
N LYS A 130 -1.25 20.66 -21.91
CA LYS A 130 -0.78 19.97 -20.69
C LYS A 130 -1.45 20.40 -19.37
N GLU A 131 -2.30 21.43 -19.37
CA GLU A 131 -2.86 21.99 -18.15
C GLU A 131 -4.28 21.51 -17.81
N ASN A 132 -4.97 20.83 -18.73
CA ASN A 132 -6.37 20.41 -18.54
C ASN A 132 -6.59 18.97 -19.01
N LEU A 133 -6.32 18.01 -18.13
CA LEU A 133 -6.68 16.61 -18.35
C LEU A 133 -8.19 16.44 -18.18
N ALA A 134 -8.87 16.01 -19.23
CA ALA A 134 -10.18 15.38 -19.13
C ALA A 134 -9.97 13.91 -18.74
N LEU A 135 -10.50 13.50 -17.59
CA LEU A 135 -10.35 12.13 -17.10
C LEU A 135 -11.67 11.39 -17.28
N GLU A 136 -11.65 10.31 -18.06
CA GLU A 136 -12.72 9.32 -18.06
C GLU A 136 -12.33 8.17 -17.13
N VAL A 137 -13.22 7.84 -16.22
CA VAL A 137 -12.99 6.80 -15.21
C VAL A 137 -14.00 5.68 -15.42
N PRO A 138 -13.57 4.41 -15.49
CA PRO A 138 -14.49 3.29 -15.52
C PRO A 138 -15.39 3.28 -14.27
N PRO A 139 -16.50 2.53 -14.29
CA PRO A 139 -17.29 2.27 -13.09
C PRO A 139 -16.39 1.76 -11.97
N TYR A 140 -16.65 2.24 -10.75
CA TYR A 140 -15.90 1.82 -9.57
C TYR A 140 -16.02 0.31 -9.39
N THR A 141 -14.87 -0.31 -9.16
CA THR A 141 -14.79 -1.73 -8.79
C THR A 141 -14.07 -1.83 -7.47
N MET A 142 -14.69 -2.50 -6.50
CA MET A 142 -14.02 -2.87 -5.27
C MET A 142 -12.78 -3.70 -5.59
N SER A 143 -11.69 -3.38 -4.91
CA SER A 143 -10.46 -4.16 -4.85
C SER A 143 -10.72 -5.64 -4.56
N ASP A 144 -10.31 -6.53 -5.47
CA ASP A 144 -10.26 -7.97 -5.20
C ASP A 144 -9.12 -8.27 -4.23
N PHE A 145 -9.45 -8.61 -2.99
CA PHE A 145 -8.51 -8.94 -1.92
C PHE A 145 -8.59 -10.46 -1.63
N PRO A 146 -7.49 -11.16 -1.29
CA PRO A 146 -6.14 -10.65 -1.10
C PRO A 146 -5.33 -10.57 -2.41
N PHE A 147 -4.73 -9.40 -2.63
CA PHE A 147 -3.85 -9.14 -3.76
C PHE A 147 -2.58 -9.98 -3.68
N TYR A 148 -2.18 -10.58 -4.80
CA TYR A 148 -0.87 -11.19 -4.95
C TYR A 148 -0.25 -10.76 -6.28
N GLY A 149 0.79 -9.95 -6.19
CA GLY A 149 1.79 -9.86 -7.23
C GLY A 149 2.62 -11.15 -7.30
N ALA A 150 3.42 -11.20 -8.34
CA ALA A 150 4.33 -12.27 -8.67
C ALA A 150 5.23 -12.80 -7.52
N ASP A 151 5.62 -11.91 -6.64
CA ASP A 151 6.60 -12.06 -5.57
C ASP A 151 5.97 -12.18 -4.17
N GLY A 152 4.63 -12.15 -4.08
CA GLY A 152 3.93 -12.03 -2.80
C GLY A 152 3.70 -10.58 -2.37
N GLU A 153 4.10 -9.59 -3.18
CA GLU A 153 3.93 -8.17 -2.87
C GLU A 153 2.81 -7.53 -3.69
N LEU A 154 2.26 -6.43 -3.17
CA LEU A 154 1.29 -5.59 -3.86
C LEU A 154 2.04 -4.69 -4.85
N ASP A 155 1.88 -4.86 -6.17
CA ASP A 155 2.34 -3.84 -7.13
C ASP A 155 1.23 -2.80 -7.29
N GLY A 156 1.46 -1.62 -6.71
CA GLY A 156 0.51 -0.50 -6.72
C GLY A 156 1.06 0.62 -7.61
N ARG A 157 0.28 0.99 -8.63
CA ARG A 157 0.55 2.18 -9.45
C ARG A 157 -0.40 3.28 -9.03
N GLY A 158 0.06 4.53 -9.11
CA GLY A 158 -0.85 5.64 -8.84
C GLY A 158 -0.51 6.93 -9.57
N ARG A 159 -1.47 7.85 -9.53
CA ARG A 159 -1.41 9.17 -10.12
C ARG A 159 -2.07 10.18 -9.19
N CYS A 160 -1.41 11.30 -8.95
CA CYS A 160 -1.92 12.45 -8.22
C CYS A 160 -2.31 13.53 -9.22
N VAL A 161 -3.55 13.99 -9.12
CA VAL A 161 -4.09 15.10 -9.92
C VAL A 161 -4.80 16.08 -9.01
N VAL A 162 -4.82 17.36 -9.39
CA VAL A 162 -5.53 18.40 -8.66
C VAL A 162 -6.52 19.12 -9.54
N HIS A 163 -7.66 19.50 -8.95
CA HIS A 163 -8.67 20.33 -9.59
C HIS A 163 -8.75 21.67 -8.86
N LEU A 164 -8.53 22.76 -9.59
CA LEU A 164 -8.69 24.13 -9.15
C LEU A 164 -9.66 24.85 -10.10
N PRO A 165 -10.85 25.29 -9.64
CA PRO A 165 -11.80 26.02 -10.47
C PRO A 165 -11.23 27.37 -10.94
N ALA A 166 -11.53 27.76 -12.19
CA ALA A 166 -10.97 28.97 -12.81
C ALA A 166 -11.46 30.30 -12.17
N ASP A 167 -12.60 30.29 -11.49
CA ASP A 167 -13.27 31.49 -10.97
C ASP A 167 -12.86 31.87 -9.52
N GLN A 168 -11.82 31.26 -8.95
CA GLN A 168 -11.35 31.56 -7.60
C GLN A 168 -9.95 32.17 -7.61
N GLU A 169 -9.85 33.46 -7.94
CA GLU A 169 -8.70 34.28 -7.55
C GLU A 169 -8.72 34.44 -6.02
N GLY A 170 -7.96 33.61 -5.30
CA GLY A 170 -7.67 33.78 -3.87
C GLY A 170 -8.74 33.28 -2.89
N GLY A 171 -9.58 32.31 -3.25
CA GLY A 171 -10.69 31.82 -2.42
C GLY A 171 -10.51 30.40 -1.89
N HIS A 172 -10.76 30.20 -0.59
CA HIS A 172 -11.00 28.88 -0.01
C HIS A 172 -12.37 28.37 -0.49
N GLY A 173 -12.40 27.38 -1.37
CA GLY A 173 -13.63 26.83 -1.92
C GLY A 173 -13.78 25.33 -1.68
N PRO A 174 -15.00 24.82 -1.39
CA PRO A 174 -15.29 23.38 -1.25
C PRO A 174 -15.14 22.59 -2.57
N GLY A 175 -14.69 23.22 -3.65
CA GLY A 175 -14.48 22.60 -4.96
C GLY A 175 -13.06 22.09 -5.21
N ASN A 176 -12.07 22.49 -4.40
CA ASN A 176 -10.66 22.16 -4.62
C ASN A 176 -10.36 20.72 -4.21
N LEU A 177 -9.96 19.88 -5.16
CA LEU A 177 -9.70 18.46 -4.92
C LEU A 177 -8.24 18.09 -5.23
N CYS A 178 -7.63 17.32 -4.34
CA CYS A 178 -6.37 16.61 -4.57
C CYS A 178 -6.67 15.12 -4.60
N MET A 179 -6.61 14.53 -5.79
CA MET A 179 -7.12 13.20 -6.02
C MET A 179 -5.98 12.22 -6.33
N TYR A 180 -6.02 11.08 -5.64
CA TYR A 180 -5.16 9.94 -5.89
C TYR A 180 -5.96 8.85 -6.59
N LEU A 181 -5.55 8.58 -7.82
CA LEU A 181 -6.08 7.51 -8.66
C LEU A 181 -5.06 6.40 -8.64
N TYR A 182 -5.48 5.19 -8.31
CA TYR A 182 -4.54 4.09 -8.15
C TYR A 182 -5.12 2.77 -8.61
N GLU A 183 -4.23 1.87 -9.00
CA GLU A 183 -4.56 0.51 -9.41
C GLU A 183 -3.65 -0.45 -8.66
N HIS A 184 -4.22 -1.56 -8.20
CA HIS A 184 -3.47 -2.69 -7.69
C HIS A 184 -3.50 -3.81 -8.73
N ASP A 185 -2.34 -4.35 -9.10
CA ASP A 185 -2.30 -5.50 -9.99
C ASP A 185 -2.89 -6.72 -9.25
N SER A 186 -4.08 -7.13 -9.70
CA SER A 186 -4.91 -8.17 -9.10
C SER A 186 -4.94 -9.43 -9.97
N THR A 187 -3.83 -9.79 -10.60
CA THR A 187 -3.77 -11.06 -11.35
C THR A 187 -3.79 -12.23 -10.38
N PRO A 188 -4.87 -13.05 -10.34
CA PRO A 188 -4.91 -14.22 -9.48
C PRO A 188 -3.87 -15.24 -9.95
N LEU A 189 -2.80 -15.39 -9.19
CA LEU A 189 -1.76 -16.38 -9.47
C LEU A 189 -2.08 -17.67 -8.70
N SER A 190 -2.16 -18.80 -9.42
CA SER A 190 -2.26 -20.11 -8.77
C SER A 190 -1.09 -20.33 -7.79
N PRO A 191 -1.24 -21.11 -6.71
CA PRO A 191 -0.14 -21.39 -5.77
C PRO A 191 1.15 -21.92 -6.41
N ALA A 192 1.03 -22.77 -7.44
CA ALA A 192 2.15 -23.29 -8.23
C ALA A 192 2.83 -22.24 -9.13
N SER A 193 2.11 -21.17 -9.47
CA SER A 193 2.64 -20.00 -10.17
C SER A 193 3.32 -19.05 -9.20
N MET A 194 2.75 -18.84 -7.99
CA MET A 194 3.39 -18.04 -6.94
C MET A 194 4.76 -18.58 -6.52
N SER A 195 4.88 -19.90 -6.29
CA SER A 195 6.16 -20.52 -5.91
C SER A 195 7.26 -20.36 -6.96
N ARG A 196 6.91 -20.39 -8.26
CA ARG A 196 7.86 -20.19 -9.38
C ARG A 196 8.29 -18.74 -9.59
N LEU A 197 7.54 -17.81 -9.02
CA LEU A 197 7.61 -16.39 -9.34
C LEU A 197 8.26 -15.61 -8.18
N LYS A 198 8.15 -16.11 -6.94
CA LYS A 198 8.98 -15.73 -5.77
C LYS A 198 10.50 -15.84 -6.01
N SER A 199 10.95 -16.63 -6.99
CA SER A 199 12.39 -16.81 -7.30
C SER A 199 12.97 -15.78 -8.29
N ARG A 200 12.20 -14.77 -8.73
CA ARG A 200 12.65 -13.78 -9.72
C ARG A 200 12.88 -12.39 -9.12
N PRO A 201 14.12 -11.84 -9.18
CA PRO A 201 14.44 -10.51 -8.65
C PRO A 201 13.83 -9.35 -9.45
N ASP A 202 13.36 -9.58 -10.67
CA ASP A 202 12.77 -8.54 -11.53
C ASP A 202 11.32 -8.16 -11.16
N LEU A 203 10.73 -8.84 -10.16
CA LEU A 203 9.30 -8.77 -9.84
C LEU A 203 8.99 -8.01 -8.53
N VAL A 204 10.03 -7.44 -7.89
CA VAL A 204 9.93 -6.62 -6.67
C VAL A 204 8.95 -5.47 -6.87
N SER A 205 8.04 -5.20 -5.93
CA SER A 205 7.05 -4.11 -6.08
C SER A 205 7.68 -2.76 -6.47
N GLY A 206 6.96 -1.95 -7.26
CA GLY A 206 7.42 -0.63 -7.68
C GLY A 206 7.82 0.27 -6.50
N VAL A 207 7.10 0.17 -5.38
CA VAL A 207 7.40 0.88 -4.15
C VAL A 207 8.72 0.42 -3.54
N ARG A 208 8.92 -0.89 -3.40
CA ARG A 208 10.15 -1.44 -2.81
C ARG A 208 11.38 -1.09 -3.65
N ARG A 209 11.28 -1.12 -4.99
CA ARG A 209 12.38 -0.72 -5.89
C ARG A 209 12.80 0.74 -5.74
N ARG A 210 11.86 1.65 -5.49
CA ARG A 210 12.14 3.08 -5.33
C ARG A 210 12.78 3.42 -3.98
N GLY A 211 12.63 2.54 -2.98
CA GLY A 211 13.16 2.72 -1.64
C GLY A 211 12.38 3.77 -0.83
N PRO A 212 12.56 3.78 0.51
CA PRO A 212 11.75 4.61 1.41
C PRO A 212 12.01 6.12 1.23
N GLN A 213 13.21 6.50 0.76
CA GLN A 213 13.58 7.89 0.48
C GLN A 213 12.68 8.54 -0.58
N ALA A 214 12.12 7.75 -1.50
CA ALA A 214 11.22 8.25 -2.54
C ALA A 214 9.85 8.70 -2.01
N PHE A 215 9.52 8.41 -0.74
CA PHE A 215 8.20 8.62 -0.14
C PHE A 215 8.25 9.63 1.04
N ARG A 216 9.22 10.55 1.01
CA ARG A 216 9.43 11.56 2.06
C ARG A 216 8.62 12.83 1.89
N SER A 217 8.17 13.13 0.67
CA SER A 217 7.54 14.40 0.33
C SER A 217 6.26 14.20 -0.48
N PHE A 218 5.43 15.23 -0.53
CA PHE A 218 4.29 15.27 -1.43
C PHE A 218 4.73 15.17 -2.90
N PRO A 219 3.98 14.46 -3.78
CA PRO A 219 2.76 13.69 -3.51
C PRO A 219 3.02 12.24 -3.05
N THR A 220 4.24 11.73 -3.19
CA THR A 220 4.55 10.30 -3.00
C THR A 220 4.37 9.84 -1.56
N HIS A 221 4.66 10.68 -0.56
CA HIS A 221 4.40 10.38 0.85
C HIS A 221 2.93 10.04 1.11
N HIS A 222 2.00 10.80 0.54
CA HIS A 222 0.57 10.59 0.74
C HIS A 222 0.08 9.34 0.03
N PHE A 223 0.59 9.06 -1.18
CA PHE A 223 0.33 7.78 -1.85
C PHE A 223 0.79 6.60 -1.00
N PHE A 224 2.04 6.63 -0.51
CA PHE A 224 2.58 5.56 0.32
C PHE A 224 1.78 5.37 1.61
N SER A 225 1.59 6.46 2.38
CA SER A 225 0.98 6.42 3.71
C SER A 225 -0.51 6.10 3.66
N ARG A 226 -1.27 6.73 2.75
CA ARG A 226 -2.74 6.59 2.71
C ARG A 226 -3.21 5.39 1.91
N ILE A 227 -2.47 4.96 0.88
CA ILE A 227 -2.98 3.98 -0.11
C ILE A 227 -2.16 2.70 -0.02
N TYR A 228 -0.88 2.76 -0.34
CA TYR A 228 -0.06 1.56 -0.49
C TYR A 228 0.13 0.81 0.84
N ARG A 229 0.48 1.54 1.91
CA ARG A 229 0.83 0.96 3.21
C ARG A 229 -0.35 0.23 3.88
N PRO A 230 -1.56 0.81 4.02
CA PRO A 230 -2.71 0.10 4.56
C PRO A 230 -3.08 -1.15 3.76
N CYS A 231 -3.05 -1.07 2.43
CA CYS A 231 -3.35 -2.20 1.55
C CYS A 231 -2.32 -3.32 1.73
N THR A 232 -1.02 -2.99 1.70
CA THR A 232 0.06 -3.98 1.83
C THR A 232 0.05 -4.65 3.21
N ILE A 233 -0.14 -3.88 4.28
CA ILE A 233 -0.23 -4.43 5.65
C ILE A 233 -1.43 -5.36 5.79
N SER A 234 -2.58 -4.95 5.27
CA SER A 234 -3.80 -5.76 5.32
C SER A 234 -3.65 -7.06 4.52
N ALA A 235 -3.02 -7.01 3.34
CA ALA A 235 -2.72 -8.18 2.53
C ALA A 235 -1.79 -9.13 3.28
N ALA A 236 -0.66 -8.62 3.79
CA ALA A 236 0.28 -9.38 4.61
C ALA A 236 -0.39 -10.06 5.81
N LEU A 237 -1.27 -9.35 6.52
CA LEU A 237 -2.00 -9.87 7.67
C LEU A 237 -2.94 -11.03 7.29
N MET A 238 -3.78 -10.84 6.28
CA MET A 238 -4.75 -11.85 5.85
C MET A 238 -4.10 -13.08 5.22
N ASN A 239 -3.01 -12.86 4.49
CA ASN A 239 -2.23 -13.91 3.86
C ASN A 239 -1.25 -14.59 4.81
N ARG A 240 -1.05 -14.04 6.01
CA ARG A 240 -0.08 -14.51 7.00
C ARG A 240 1.33 -14.58 6.39
N GLU A 241 1.71 -13.55 5.63
CA GLU A 241 3.02 -13.44 4.98
C GLU A 241 3.77 -12.19 5.45
N GLU A 242 5.08 -12.31 5.63
CA GLU A 242 5.94 -11.20 6.05
C GLU A 242 5.94 -10.01 5.09
N THR A 243 6.16 -8.81 5.61
CA THR A 243 6.25 -7.58 4.81
C THR A 243 7.55 -6.82 5.08
N PHE A 244 8.17 -6.29 4.02
CA PHE A 244 9.36 -5.43 4.15
C PHE A 244 9.08 -4.13 4.91
N LEU A 245 7.81 -3.73 5.03
CA LEU A 245 7.37 -2.52 5.73
C LEU A 245 7.68 -2.55 7.24
N ALA A 246 7.98 -3.72 7.81
CA ALA A 246 8.42 -3.87 9.20
C ALA A 246 9.88 -3.43 9.43
N SER A 247 10.64 -3.15 8.38
CA SER A 247 12.04 -2.77 8.51
C SER A 247 12.21 -1.33 9.00
N PRO A 248 13.24 -1.02 9.81
CA PRO A 248 13.39 0.30 10.44
C PRO A 248 13.42 1.47 9.45
N GLU A 249 14.05 1.26 8.29
CA GLU A 249 14.11 2.25 7.21
C GLU A 249 12.71 2.65 6.72
N TRP A 250 11.83 1.66 6.53
CA TRP A 250 10.47 1.89 6.07
C TRP A 250 9.55 2.41 7.16
N LEU A 251 9.89 2.23 8.43
CA LEU A 251 9.16 2.81 9.57
C LEU A 251 9.59 4.26 9.87
N THR A 252 10.75 4.71 9.42
CA THR A 252 11.31 6.01 9.84
C THR A 252 11.41 7.00 8.69
N ILE A 253 12.11 6.63 7.63
CA ILE A 253 12.50 7.53 6.54
C ILE A 253 11.30 8.24 5.91
N PRO A 254 10.17 7.58 5.57
CA PRO A 254 9.03 8.26 4.95
C PRO A 254 8.41 9.37 5.82
N TRP A 255 8.61 9.34 7.14
CA TRP A 255 8.08 10.32 8.11
C TRP A 255 9.14 11.31 8.62
N GLU A 256 10.32 11.41 8.00
CA GLU A 256 11.32 12.39 8.41
C GLU A 256 10.84 13.85 8.29
N GLN A 257 9.89 14.11 7.38
CA GLN A 257 9.35 15.45 7.13
C GLN A 257 7.89 15.60 7.58
N HIS A 258 7.18 14.50 7.81
CA HIS A 258 5.75 14.47 8.09
C HIS A 258 5.47 13.92 9.48
N GLU A 259 4.49 14.51 10.17
CA GLU A 259 4.05 14.00 11.46
C GLU A 259 3.36 12.63 11.34
N LYS A 260 3.81 11.65 12.13
CA LYS A 260 3.13 10.35 12.29
C LYS A 260 1.83 10.52 13.08
N SER A 261 0.72 10.13 12.46
CA SER A 261 -0.56 10.01 13.14
C SER A 261 -0.59 8.82 14.12
N ARG A 262 -1.64 8.75 14.94
CA ARG A 262 -1.92 7.54 15.73
C ARG A 262 -2.20 6.32 14.85
N LEU A 263 -2.83 6.50 13.68
CA LEU A 263 -3.05 5.42 12.71
C LEU A 263 -1.72 4.90 12.15
N ASP A 264 -0.76 5.77 11.86
CA ASP A 264 0.58 5.36 11.40
C ASP A 264 1.30 4.51 12.44
N ARG A 265 1.16 4.84 13.72
CA ARG A 265 1.73 4.07 14.84
C ARG A 265 1.05 2.72 15.02
N LEU A 266 -0.27 2.64 14.82
CA LEU A 266 -0.97 1.35 14.78
C LEU A 266 -0.41 0.47 13.66
N PHE A 267 -0.19 1.06 12.48
CA PHE A 267 0.42 0.35 11.36
C PHE A 267 1.87 -0.05 11.63
N ASP A 268 2.66 0.76 12.35
CA ASP A 268 4.01 0.37 12.77
C ASP A 268 3.97 -0.93 13.58
N ILE A 269 3.11 -1.02 14.60
CA ILE A 269 2.93 -2.23 15.41
C ILE A 269 2.43 -3.40 14.54
N THR A 270 1.43 -3.13 13.68
CA THR A 270 0.79 -4.16 12.85
C THR A 270 1.76 -4.80 11.86
N THR A 271 2.75 -4.07 11.34
CA THR A 271 3.71 -4.62 10.36
C THR A 271 4.52 -5.81 10.90
N HIS A 272 4.67 -5.94 12.22
CA HIS A 272 5.38 -7.05 12.85
C HIS A 272 4.53 -8.32 13.01
N ILE A 273 3.20 -8.19 13.00
CA ILE A 273 2.27 -9.31 13.24
C ILE A 273 2.35 -10.39 12.15
N PRO A 274 2.38 -10.07 10.84
CA PRO A 274 2.43 -11.10 9.79
C PRO A 274 3.62 -12.07 9.91
N SER A 275 4.78 -11.62 10.38
CA SER A 275 5.93 -12.51 10.65
C SER A 275 5.66 -13.48 11.79
N VAL A 276 4.99 -13.02 12.85
CA VAL A 276 4.55 -13.89 13.94
C VAL A 276 3.55 -14.93 13.45
N LEU A 277 2.61 -14.54 12.57
CA LEU A 277 1.66 -15.46 11.95
C LEU A 277 2.37 -16.52 11.09
N THR A 278 3.29 -16.10 10.22
CA THR A 278 4.08 -16.98 9.35
C THR A 278 4.88 -18.00 10.17
N ARG A 279 5.60 -17.52 11.20
CA ARG A 279 6.38 -18.38 12.11
C ARG A 279 5.51 -19.36 12.88
N THR A 280 4.30 -18.92 13.28
CA THR A 280 3.33 -19.79 13.92
C THR A 280 2.93 -20.93 13.01
N ASP A 281 2.58 -20.65 11.75
CA ASP A 281 2.19 -21.70 10.79
C ASP A 281 3.29 -22.73 10.57
N HIS A 282 4.54 -22.28 10.45
CA HIS A 282 5.69 -23.18 10.35
C HIS A 282 5.87 -24.07 11.58
N VAL A 283 5.80 -23.49 12.79
CA VAL A 283 5.94 -24.23 14.05
C VAL A 283 4.78 -25.20 14.26
N LEU A 284 3.57 -24.85 13.83
CA LEU A 284 2.41 -25.72 13.94
C LEU A 284 2.43 -26.89 12.96
N ALA A 285 3.08 -26.74 11.80
CA ALA A 285 3.28 -27.80 10.82
C ALA A 285 4.38 -28.81 11.20
N GLU A 286 5.29 -28.45 12.11
CA GLU A 286 6.34 -29.34 12.62
C GLU A 286 5.77 -30.42 13.56
N PRO A 287 6.38 -31.62 13.63
CA PRO A 287 5.97 -32.65 14.58
C PRO A 287 6.15 -32.18 16.03
N LEU A 288 5.29 -32.69 16.92
CA LEU A 288 5.32 -32.37 18.35
C LEU A 288 6.65 -32.86 18.96
N THR A 289 7.58 -31.92 19.17
CA THR A 289 8.88 -32.11 19.81
C THR A 289 9.06 -31.09 20.94
N GLN A 290 9.95 -31.39 21.90
CA GLN A 290 10.30 -30.41 22.96
C GLN A 290 10.86 -29.11 22.37
N LEU A 291 11.67 -29.21 21.31
CA LEU A 291 12.22 -28.05 20.60
C LEU A 291 11.12 -27.20 19.95
N ARG A 292 10.14 -27.85 19.30
CA ARG A 292 8.96 -27.19 18.73
C ARG A 292 8.14 -26.48 19.81
N GLN A 293 7.98 -27.10 20.98
CA GLN A 293 7.28 -26.48 22.12
C GLN A 293 8.01 -25.23 22.64
N HIS A 294 9.34 -25.29 22.77
CA HIS A 294 10.15 -24.11 23.15
C HIS A 294 9.98 -22.97 22.14
N ARG A 295 10.05 -23.27 20.83
CA ARG A 295 9.81 -22.26 19.78
C ARG A 295 8.40 -21.68 19.84
N ALA A 296 7.38 -22.50 20.10
CA ALA A 296 6.00 -22.02 20.25
C ALA A 296 5.87 -21.07 21.46
N GLN A 297 6.53 -21.37 22.59
CA GLN A 297 6.57 -20.50 23.77
C GLN A 297 7.30 -19.18 23.49
N GLU A 298 8.41 -19.20 22.75
CA GLU A 298 9.09 -17.97 22.31
C GLU A 298 8.19 -17.12 21.42
N ILE A 299 7.50 -17.72 20.45
CA ILE A 299 6.54 -17.01 19.59
C ILE A 299 5.41 -16.40 20.45
N LEU A 300 4.86 -17.15 21.40
CA LEU A 300 3.81 -16.67 22.29
C LEU A 300 4.30 -15.47 23.14
N SER A 301 5.52 -15.54 23.65
CA SER A 301 6.11 -14.41 24.41
C SER A 301 6.19 -13.13 23.56
N HIS A 302 6.56 -13.27 22.29
CA HIS A 302 6.60 -12.14 21.34
C HIS A 302 5.17 -11.66 21.00
N CYS A 303 4.19 -12.57 20.94
CA CYS A 303 2.80 -12.18 20.73
C CYS A 303 2.30 -11.26 21.86
N LEU A 304 2.56 -11.64 23.10
CA LEU A 304 2.13 -10.87 24.28
C LEU A 304 2.82 -9.49 24.36
N GLN A 305 4.06 -9.38 23.87
CA GLN A 305 4.74 -8.08 23.75
C GLN A 305 4.07 -7.16 22.72
N ILE A 306 3.71 -7.69 21.55
CA ILE A 306 2.99 -6.92 20.53
C ILE A 306 1.59 -6.56 21.03
N GLU A 307 0.90 -7.47 21.71
CA GLU A 307 -0.40 -7.20 22.32
C GLU A 307 -0.31 -6.05 23.34
N HIS A 308 0.72 -6.04 24.18
CA HIS A 308 0.95 -4.94 25.10
C HIS A 308 1.10 -3.59 24.38
N GLN A 309 1.83 -3.54 23.25
CA GLN A 309 1.94 -2.32 22.44
C GLN A 309 0.58 -1.90 21.84
N LEU A 310 -0.25 -2.86 21.42
CA LEU A 310 -1.60 -2.60 20.94
C LEU A 310 -2.50 -2.04 22.06
N ASP A 311 -2.38 -2.57 23.28
CA ASP A 311 -3.10 -2.09 24.46
C ASP A 311 -2.65 -0.67 24.86
N GLU A 312 -1.35 -0.39 24.86
CA GLU A 312 -0.80 0.95 25.08
C GLU A 312 -1.30 1.94 24.02
N TRP A 313 -1.28 1.54 22.75
CA TRP A 313 -1.82 2.34 21.65
C TRP A 313 -3.31 2.62 21.87
N HIS A 314 -4.11 1.61 22.19
CA HIS A 314 -5.55 1.73 22.42
C HIS A 314 -5.87 2.71 23.55
N ASN A 315 -5.17 2.58 24.69
CA ASN A 315 -5.31 3.49 25.83
C ASN A 315 -4.94 4.93 25.46
N SER A 316 -3.91 5.12 24.61
CA SER A 316 -3.50 6.45 24.13
C SER A 316 -4.54 7.12 23.22
N VAL A 317 -5.39 6.32 22.56
CA VAL A 317 -6.46 6.82 21.69
C VAL A 317 -7.69 7.18 22.52
N ILE A 318 -8.13 6.28 23.42
CA ILE A 318 -9.35 6.45 24.22
C ILE A 318 -9.24 7.62 25.21
N MET A 319 -8.06 7.85 25.81
CA MET A 319 -7.84 8.93 26.75
C MET A 319 -7.62 10.28 26.03
N SER A 320 -8.61 10.72 25.26
CA SER A 320 -8.58 12.03 24.61
C SER A 320 -8.99 13.16 25.58
N ALA A 321 -8.40 14.35 25.42
CA ALA A 321 -8.74 15.52 26.26
C ALA A 321 -10.21 15.98 26.13
N ASN A 322 -10.93 15.50 25.12
CA ASN A 322 -12.25 16.00 24.72
C ASN A 322 -13.39 14.98 24.97
N GLY A 323 -13.16 13.95 25.78
CA GLY A 323 -14.14 12.90 26.07
C GLY A 323 -13.84 11.56 25.37
N PRO A 324 -14.79 10.60 25.39
CA PRO A 324 -14.58 9.27 24.81
C PRO A 324 -14.44 9.34 23.29
N SER A 325 -13.50 8.57 22.74
CA SER A 325 -13.25 8.52 21.29
C SER A 325 -14.40 7.93 20.47
N TRP A 326 -15.27 7.15 21.12
CA TRP A 326 -16.44 6.51 20.53
C TRP A 326 -17.54 6.27 21.56
N TRP A 327 -18.77 6.11 21.09
CA TRP A 327 -19.95 5.78 21.89
C TRP A 327 -20.93 4.94 21.05
N HIS A 328 -21.89 4.30 21.71
CA HIS A 328 -22.98 3.59 21.04
C HIS A 328 -24.10 4.56 20.67
N GLU A 329 -24.60 4.49 19.44
CA GLU A 329 -25.82 5.17 19.01
C GLU A 329 -27.02 4.22 19.14
N GLU A 330 -27.97 4.59 19.99
CA GLU A 330 -29.24 3.91 20.12
C GLU A 330 -30.08 4.14 18.85
N HIS A 331 -30.43 3.05 18.16
CA HIS A 331 -31.33 3.06 17.01
C HIS A 331 -32.67 2.41 17.39
N ASP A 332 -33.73 2.72 16.66
CA ASP A 332 -35.05 2.06 16.81
C ASP A 332 -34.90 0.54 16.75
N ILE A 333 -35.62 -0.17 17.64
CA ILE A 333 -35.48 -1.63 17.89
C ILE A 333 -35.63 -2.47 16.61
N GLN A 334 -36.37 -1.97 15.61
CA GLN A 334 -36.59 -2.66 14.33
C GLN A 334 -35.36 -2.68 13.40
N MET A 335 -34.35 -1.83 13.61
CA MET A 335 -33.12 -1.78 12.81
C MET A 335 -31.91 -2.48 13.46
N GLN A 336 -32.10 -3.17 14.59
CA GLN A 336 -31.04 -3.76 15.43
C GLN A 336 -30.67 -5.21 15.07
N ILE A 337 -31.01 -5.68 13.87
CA ILE A 337 -30.65 -7.04 13.43
C ILE A 337 -29.58 -6.92 12.35
N PRO A 338 -28.43 -7.58 12.48
CA PRO A 338 -28.06 -8.54 13.53
C PRO A 338 -27.36 -7.92 14.76
N PHE A 339 -27.07 -6.62 14.75
CA PHE A 339 -26.27 -5.97 15.79
C PHE A 339 -27.08 -5.04 16.69
N LEU A 340 -26.78 -5.05 17.99
CA LEU A 340 -27.46 -4.29 19.05
C LEU A 340 -27.29 -2.75 18.98
N GLY A 341 -26.87 -2.19 17.84
CA GLY A 341 -26.66 -0.75 17.62
C GLY A 341 -25.42 -0.47 16.76
N SER A 342 -25.18 0.81 16.47
CA SER A 342 -24.02 1.28 15.70
C SER A 342 -23.05 2.05 16.60
N PHE A 343 -21.77 2.09 16.23
CA PHE A 343 -20.78 2.94 16.87
C PHE A 343 -20.68 4.29 16.17
N ALA A 344 -20.62 5.36 16.97
CA ALA A 344 -20.20 6.67 16.52
C ALA A 344 -18.84 7.03 17.12
N PHE A 345 -18.12 7.90 16.41
CA PHE A 345 -16.75 8.30 16.73
C PHE A 345 -16.62 9.82 16.69
N ILE A 346 -15.56 10.34 17.31
CA ILE A 346 -15.27 11.78 17.28
C ILE A 346 -15.04 12.31 15.85
N ASP A 347 -14.41 11.50 14.98
CA ASP A 347 -14.16 11.83 13.58
C ASP A 347 -13.99 10.56 12.72
N GLY A 348 -13.92 10.75 11.39
CA GLY A 348 -13.73 9.66 10.44
C GLY A 348 -12.42 8.91 10.62
N LEU A 349 -11.31 9.60 10.92
CA LEU A 349 -10.01 8.97 11.10
C LEU A 349 -10.02 8.02 12.31
N THR A 350 -10.66 8.41 13.40
CA THR A 350 -10.81 7.62 14.61
C THR A 350 -11.61 6.35 14.34
N SER A 351 -12.68 6.43 13.54
CA SER A 351 -13.43 5.24 13.13
C SER A 351 -12.55 4.26 12.32
N VAL A 352 -11.72 4.76 11.39
CA VAL A 352 -10.77 3.93 10.64
C VAL A 352 -9.72 3.32 11.56
N MET A 353 -9.19 4.08 12.53
CA MET A 353 -8.24 3.56 13.53
C MET A 353 -8.82 2.36 14.29
N PHE A 354 -10.05 2.45 14.80
CA PHE A 354 -10.67 1.35 15.54
C PHE A 354 -11.04 0.16 14.64
N LEU A 355 -11.49 0.40 13.40
CA LEU A 355 -11.73 -0.66 12.42
C LEU A 355 -10.47 -1.49 12.16
N TYR A 356 -9.33 -0.83 11.92
CA TYR A 356 -8.06 -1.54 11.74
C TYR A 356 -7.57 -2.20 13.02
N TYR A 357 -7.73 -1.57 14.18
CA TYR A 357 -7.38 -2.17 15.46
C TYR A 357 -8.16 -3.47 15.72
N TRP A 358 -9.48 -3.46 15.57
CA TRP A 358 -10.28 -4.67 15.77
C TRP A 358 -10.04 -5.74 14.70
N MET A 359 -9.78 -5.34 13.45
CA MET A 359 -9.33 -6.26 12.40
C MET A 359 -8.03 -6.96 12.82
N VAL A 360 -7.05 -6.20 13.32
CA VAL A 360 -5.78 -6.74 13.79
C VAL A 360 -5.99 -7.71 14.95
N LEU A 361 -6.77 -7.33 15.96
CA LEU A 361 -7.08 -8.21 17.09
C LEU A 361 -7.80 -9.48 16.64
N LEU A 362 -8.72 -9.40 15.68
CA LEU A 362 -9.48 -10.55 15.19
C LEU A 362 -8.55 -11.63 14.61
N HIS A 363 -7.56 -11.23 13.81
CA HIS A 363 -6.55 -12.15 13.29
C HIS A 363 -5.55 -12.59 14.37
N PHE A 364 -5.13 -11.67 15.23
CA PHE A 364 -4.05 -11.91 16.17
C PHE A 364 -4.47 -12.75 17.38
N HIS A 365 -5.67 -12.51 17.94
CA HIS A 365 -6.21 -13.30 19.04
C HIS A 365 -6.40 -14.78 18.63
N ARG A 366 -6.87 -15.03 17.41
CA ARG A 366 -6.96 -16.40 16.86
C ARG A 366 -5.59 -17.08 16.83
N CYS A 367 -4.53 -16.34 16.47
CA CYS A 367 -3.17 -16.87 16.47
C CYS A 367 -2.70 -17.23 17.88
N ILE A 368 -2.92 -16.34 18.85
CA ILE A 368 -2.57 -16.56 20.26
C ILE A 368 -3.31 -17.76 20.82
N GLU A 369 -4.61 -17.89 20.55
CA GLU A 369 -5.40 -19.04 21.00
C GLU A 369 -4.91 -20.35 20.37
N THR A 370 -4.58 -20.34 19.08
CA THR A 370 -4.03 -21.53 18.41
C THR A 370 -2.69 -21.95 19.03
N LEU A 371 -1.81 -20.99 19.35
CA LEU A 371 -0.54 -21.26 20.04
C LEU A 371 -0.78 -21.79 21.45
N ARG A 372 -1.70 -21.19 22.21
CA ARG A 372 -2.09 -21.66 23.54
C ARG A 372 -2.55 -23.11 23.48
N VAL A 373 -3.53 -23.44 22.64
CA VAL A 373 -4.06 -24.80 22.49
C VAL A 373 -2.94 -25.77 22.12
N SER A 374 -2.08 -25.36 21.20
CA SER A 374 -0.93 -26.15 20.74
C SER A 374 0.12 -26.43 21.83
N ILE A 375 0.30 -25.52 22.79
CA ILE A 375 1.24 -25.67 23.91
C ILE A 375 0.63 -26.51 25.05
N TYR A 376 -0.67 -26.39 25.31
CA TYR A 376 -1.30 -26.94 26.53
C TYR A 376 -2.25 -28.13 26.32
N HIS A 377 -2.91 -28.27 25.15
CA HIS A 377 -3.84 -29.39 24.90
C HIS A 377 -3.17 -30.63 24.29
N HIS A 378 -2.04 -30.48 23.60
CA HIS A 378 -1.24 -31.61 23.13
C HIS A 378 -0.14 -31.93 24.14
N GLY A 379 -0.56 -32.47 25.28
CA GLY A 379 0.35 -33.03 26.26
C GLY A 379 1.33 -33.97 25.57
N PHE A 380 2.61 -33.58 25.51
CA PHE A 380 3.67 -34.56 25.54
C PHE A 380 3.31 -35.54 26.67
N PRO A 381 3.33 -36.87 26.46
CA PRO A 381 3.14 -37.78 27.56
C PRO A 381 4.37 -37.61 28.49
N ALA A 382 4.29 -36.68 29.44
CA ALA A 382 5.19 -36.59 30.58
C ALA A 382 5.20 -37.92 31.35
N ALA A 383 4.17 -38.74 31.14
CA ALA A 383 4.08 -40.13 31.56
C ALA A 383 5.19 -41.06 31.02
N MET A 384 5.86 -40.74 29.91
CA MET A 384 6.89 -41.63 29.34
C MET A 384 8.29 -41.44 29.96
N TYR A 385 8.56 -40.32 30.63
CA TYR A 385 9.89 -39.98 31.18
C TYR A 385 9.93 -39.62 32.67
N GLY A 386 8.88 -39.95 33.44
CA GLY A 386 8.96 -39.96 34.91
C GLY A 386 9.20 -38.59 35.58
N GLN A 387 8.95 -37.48 34.89
CA GLN A 387 8.90 -36.15 35.51
C GLN A 387 7.46 -35.85 35.94
N GLY A 388 7.29 -35.50 37.21
CA GLY A 388 6.00 -35.42 37.90
C GLY A 388 4.91 -34.67 37.12
N ALA A 389 3.74 -35.31 37.01
CA ALA A 389 2.56 -34.84 36.29
C ALA A 389 2.03 -33.46 36.74
N ALA A 390 2.48 -32.92 37.88
CA ALA A 390 2.02 -31.66 38.44
C ALA A 390 2.59 -30.39 37.74
N ALA A 391 3.71 -30.51 37.01
CA ALA A 391 4.33 -29.37 36.30
C ALA A 391 3.99 -29.33 34.79
N ALA A 392 3.36 -30.37 34.25
CA ALA A 392 3.19 -30.56 32.81
C ALA A 392 2.00 -29.80 32.19
N GLY A 393 1.29 -28.96 32.95
CA GLY A 393 0.06 -28.30 32.48
C GLY A 393 -0.13 -26.85 32.92
N MET A 394 0.78 -26.28 33.72
CA MET A 394 0.70 -24.86 34.09
C MET A 394 1.64 -24.03 33.22
N PRO A 395 1.14 -22.97 32.55
CA PRO A 395 1.99 -21.97 31.90
C PRO A 395 3.05 -21.46 32.88
N PRO A 396 4.30 -21.21 32.44
CA PRO A 396 5.16 -20.34 33.22
C PRO A 396 4.43 -18.98 33.41
N PRO A 397 4.61 -18.27 34.54
CA PRO A 397 3.76 -17.12 34.89
C PRO A 397 3.73 -16.01 33.84
N ASN A 398 4.81 -15.85 33.07
CA ASN A 398 4.94 -14.89 31.97
C ASN A 398 4.20 -15.29 30.67
N LEU A 399 3.64 -16.50 30.61
CA LEU A 399 2.82 -17.02 29.50
C LEU A 399 1.42 -17.42 29.98
N ALA A 400 1.01 -16.98 31.17
CA ALA A 400 -0.36 -17.13 31.64
C ALA A 400 -1.27 -16.18 30.85
N ILE A 401 -2.35 -16.73 30.30
CA ILE A 401 -3.22 -16.05 29.35
C ILE A 401 -4.66 -16.16 29.86
N ASP A 402 -5.40 -15.04 29.83
CA ASP A 402 -6.84 -15.04 30.08
C ASP A 402 -7.58 -15.64 28.88
N GLU A 403 -8.07 -16.87 29.03
CA GLU A 403 -8.80 -17.60 27.99
C GLU A 403 -9.99 -16.83 27.43
N TYR A 404 -10.70 -16.06 28.27
CA TYR A 404 -11.88 -15.33 27.83
C TYR A 404 -11.53 -14.20 26.85
N LYS A 405 -10.35 -13.58 26.97
CA LYS A 405 -9.91 -12.48 26.09
C LYS A 405 -9.79 -12.93 24.62
N TYR A 406 -9.35 -14.15 24.37
CA TYR A 406 -9.02 -14.63 23.03
C TYR A 406 -10.18 -15.32 22.29
N GLN A 407 -11.28 -15.58 23.01
CA GLN A 407 -12.50 -16.17 22.45
C GLN A 407 -13.53 -15.12 21.96
N GLN A 408 -13.17 -13.83 21.99
CA GLN A 408 -14.03 -12.69 21.61
C GLN A 408 -14.11 -12.43 20.10
N GLY A 409 -13.87 -13.43 19.25
CA GLY A 409 -13.85 -13.25 17.79
C GLY A 409 -15.16 -12.67 17.23
N ARG A 410 -16.31 -13.13 17.74
CA ARG A 410 -17.62 -12.64 17.33
C ARG A 410 -17.85 -11.18 17.74
N ASP A 411 -17.42 -10.80 18.94
CA ASP A 411 -17.54 -9.43 19.44
C ASP A 411 -16.66 -8.47 18.65
N LEU A 412 -15.43 -8.88 18.28
CA LEU A 412 -14.54 -8.10 17.43
C LEU A 412 -15.12 -7.91 16.03
N ALA A 413 -15.64 -8.98 15.41
CA ALA A 413 -16.28 -8.93 14.10
C ALA A 413 -17.55 -8.05 14.13
N ALA A 414 -18.33 -8.12 15.22
CA ALA A 414 -19.49 -7.26 15.41
C ALA A 414 -19.08 -5.78 15.54
N LYS A 415 -18.06 -5.46 16.34
CA LYS A 415 -17.53 -4.09 16.48
C LYS A 415 -17.09 -3.50 15.14
N ILE A 416 -16.45 -4.30 14.29
CA ILE A 416 -16.13 -3.90 12.92
C ILE A 416 -17.41 -3.52 12.17
N CYS A 417 -18.38 -4.43 12.09
CA CYS A 417 -19.63 -4.19 11.35
C CYS A 417 -20.41 -2.98 11.86
N GLN A 418 -20.55 -2.85 13.18
CA GLN A 418 -21.25 -1.74 13.85
C GLN A 418 -20.60 -0.37 13.59
N SER A 419 -19.35 -0.33 13.11
CA SER A 419 -18.59 0.90 12.90
C SER A 419 -18.40 1.27 11.44
N LEU A 420 -18.63 0.32 10.53
CA LEU A 420 -18.36 0.47 9.11
C LEU A 420 -19.23 1.55 8.45
N ASP A 421 -20.52 1.66 8.81
CA ASP A 421 -21.40 2.68 8.23
C ASP A 421 -21.01 4.11 8.65
N PHE A 422 -20.61 4.31 9.92
CA PHE A 422 -20.09 5.59 10.37
C PHE A 422 -18.84 5.98 9.56
N ALA A 423 -17.90 5.04 9.43
CA ALA A 423 -16.66 5.28 8.69
C ALA A 423 -16.93 5.57 7.21
N LEU A 424 -17.84 4.83 6.57
CA LEU A 424 -18.22 5.00 5.16
C LEU A 424 -18.78 6.41 4.89
N ASN A 425 -19.61 6.91 5.80
CA ASN A 425 -20.22 8.23 5.69
C ASN A 425 -19.23 9.38 5.91
N ARG A 426 -18.15 9.15 6.66
CA ARG A 426 -17.14 10.17 7.00
C ARG A 426 -15.91 10.16 6.11
N THR A 427 -15.58 9.04 5.46
CA THR A 427 -14.37 8.92 4.63
C THR A 427 -14.57 9.39 3.19
N LEU A 428 -13.48 9.89 2.59
CA LEU A 428 -13.32 10.14 1.15
C LEU A 428 -12.36 9.14 0.48
N GLN A 429 -12.11 8.03 1.17
CA GLN A 429 -11.31 6.93 0.70
C GLN A 429 -11.97 5.61 1.17
N PRO A 430 -13.08 5.20 0.51
CA PRO A 430 -13.88 4.05 0.93
C PRO A 430 -13.10 2.74 0.86
N ASP A 431 -12.08 2.67 0.01
CA ASP A 431 -11.21 1.49 -0.13
C ASP A 431 -10.49 1.11 1.17
N LEU A 432 -10.29 2.05 2.10
CA LEU A 432 -9.73 1.75 3.43
C LEU A 432 -10.60 0.78 4.25
N LEU A 433 -11.90 0.71 3.95
CA LEU A 433 -12.86 -0.11 4.69
C LEU A 433 -12.95 -1.54 4.15
N VAL A 434 -12.40 -1.81 2.96
CA VAL A 434 -12.47 -3.12 2.31
C VAL A 434 -11.79 -4.19 3.16
N ALA A 435 -10.60 -3.92 3.70
CA ALA A 435 -9.89 -4.89 4.51
C ALA A 435 -10.60 -5.21 5.84
N PRO A 436 -11.00 -4.23 6.68
CA PRO A 436 -11.79 -4.51 7.88
C PRO A 436 -13.09 -5.25 7.57
N TRP A 437 -13.84 -4.83 6.55
CA TRP A 437 -15.06 -5.50 6.11
C TRP A 437 -14.80 -6.97 5.73
N MET A 438 -13.76 -7.24 4.94
CA MET A 438 -13.46 -8.59 4.50
C MET A 438 -13.02 -9.48 5.67
N ALA A 439 -12.31 -8.94 6.67
CA ALA A 439 -11.95 -9.69 7.87
C ALA A 439 -13.19 -10.15 8.65
N ALA A 440 -14.16 -9.26 8.86
CA ALA A 440 -15.43 -9.60 9.48
C ALA A 440 -16.24 -10.60 8.64
N GLN A 441 -16.34 -10.38 7.32
CA GLN A 441 -17.04 -11.29 6.42
C GLN A 441 -16.41 -12.70 6.44
N ASN A 442 -15.09 -12.81 6.38
CA ASN A 442 -14.38 -14.09 6.44
C ASN A 442 -14.62 -14.81 7.76
N PHE A 443 -14.61 -14.08 8.88
CA PHE A 443 -14.93 -14.64 10.19
C PHE A 443 -16.35 -15.23 10.22
N TYR A 444 -17.36 -14.48 9.78
CA TYR A 444 -18.73 -14.98 9.77
C TYR A 444 -18.93 -16.11 8.77
N ARG A 445 -18.21 -16.14 7.64
CA ARG A 445 -18.25 -17.26 6.70
C ARG A 445 -17.76 -18.54 7.34
N GLU A 446 -16.65 -18.47 8.08
CA GLU A 446 -16.12 -19.61 8.82
C GLU A 446 -17.07 -20.05 9.95
N LEU A 447 -17.66 -19.10 10.67
CA LEU A 447 -18.63 -19.37 11.73
C LEU A 447 -19.86 -20.10 11.17
N THR A 448 -20.44 -19.61 10.07
CA THR A 448 -21.58 -20.25 9.41
C THR A 448 -21.23 -21.63 8.88
N ALA A 449 -20.03 -21.80 8.31
CA ALA A 449 -19.57 -23.11 7.85
C ALA A 449 -19.38 -24.12 9.00
N THR A 450 -18.98 -23.66 10.18
CA THR A 450 -18.64 -24.53 11.32
C THR A 450 -19.84 -24.85 12.22
N SER A 451 -20.69 -23.86 12.51
CA SER A 451 -21.79 -23.98 13.48
C SER A 451 -23.18 -23.66 12.91
N GLY A 452 -23.27 -23.11 11.69
CA GLY A 452 -24.51 -22.58 11.13
C GLY A 452 -24.95 -21.21 11.67
N ASP A 453 -24.21 -20.65 12.62
CA ASP A 453 -24.45 -19.32 13.20
C ASP A 453 -23.84 -18.21 12.32
N GLY A 454 -24.19 -16.94 12.52
CA GLY A 454 -23.62 -15.80 11.78
C GLY A 454 -24.27 -15.50 10.42
N THR A 455 -25.36 -16.19 10.06
CA THR A 455 -26.00 -16.03 8.74
C THR A 455 -26.55 -14.62 8.53
N LEU A 456 -27.13 -13.99 9.56
CA LEU A 456 -27.66 -12.64 9.46
C LEU A 456 -26.54 -11.60 9.33
N GLU A 457 -25.44 -11.80 10.05
CA GLU A 457 -24.22 -11.00 9.96
C GLU A 457 -23.60 -11.07 8.56
N LEU A 458 -23.61 -12.23 7.91
CA LEU A 458 -23.18 -12.36 6.51
C LEU A 458 -24.06 -11.57 5.55
N ILE A 459 -25.39 -11.67 5.69
CA ILE A 459 -26.32 -10.89 4.87
C ILE A 459 -26.08 -9.39 5.08
N TRP A 460 -25.83 -8.97 6.31
CA TRP A 460 -25.46 -7.59 6.60
C TRP A 460 -24.16 -7.19 5.90
N CYS A 461 -23.11 -8.03 5.96
CA CYS A 461 -21.84 -7.76 5.25
C CYS A 461 -22.05 -7.61 3.74
N ASP A 462 -22.92 -8.42 3.14
CA ASP A 462 -23.23 -8.34 1.71
C ASP A 462 -23.97 -7.03 1.36
N THR A 463 -24.95 -6.61 2.17
CA THR A 463 -25.59 -5.29 1.97
C THR A 463 -24.65 -4.11 2.20
N PHE A 464 -23.71 -4.20 3.15
CA PHE A 464 -22.68 -3.17 3.33
C PHE A 464 -21.78 -3.05 2.09
N ARG A 465 -21.45 -4.17 1.44
CA ARG A 465 -20.67 -4.19 0.20
C ARG A 465 -21.32 -3.32 -0.88
N GLU A 466 -22.64 -3.39 -1.02
CA GLU A 466 -23.40 -2.58 -1.97
C GLU A 466 -23.28 -1.09 -1.63
N ARG A 467 -23.48 -0.70 -0.36
CA ARG A 467 -23.29 0.68 0.11
C ARG A 467 -21.87 1.20 -0.17
N LEU A 468 -20.86 0.35 0.03
CA LEU A 468 -19.47 0.71 -0.26
C LEU A 468 -19.24 0.96 -1.75
N MET A 469 -19.79 0.11 -2.61
CA MET A 469 -19.72 0.25 -4.07
C MET A 469 -20.41 1.53 -4.54
N GLU A 470 -21.60 1.84 -4.02
CA GLU A 470 -22.31 3.09 -4.30
C GLU A 470 -21.49 4.32 -3.91
N ARG A 471 -20.84 4.29 -2.74
CA ARG A 471 -19.96 5.37 -2.29
C ARG A 471 -18.74 5.54 -3.19
N GLY A 472 -18.08 4.44 -3.59
CA GLY A 472 -16.96 4.47 -4.52
C GLY A 472 -17.37 5.00 -5.91
N GLN A 473 -18.56 4.61 -6.38
CA GLN A 473 -19.13 5.13 -7.62
C GLN A 473 -19.42 6.63 -7.54
N TYR A 474 -20.01 7.10 -6.43
CA TYR A 474 -20.22 8.53 -6.18
C TYR A 474 -18.91 9.34 -6.26
N LEU A 475 -17.84 8.86 -5.63
CA LEU A 475 -16.53 9.53 -5.68
C LEU A 475 -15.93 9.49 -7.10
N SER A 476 -16.14 8.40 -7.85
CA SER A 476 -15.71 8.30 -9.24
C SER A 476 -16.44 9.30 -10.15
N HIS A 477 -17.71 9.61 -9.87
CA HIS A 477 -18.45 10.66 -10.58
C HIS A 477 -17.93 12.08 -10.29
N LEU A 478 -17.27 12.32 -9.15
CA LEU A 478 -16.62 13.61 -8.89
C LEU A 478 -15.49 13.92 -9.89
N ILE A 479 -14.98 12.89 -10.56
CA ILE A 479 -13.88 12.98 -11.53
C ILE A 479 -14.39 13.53 -12.87
N GLN A 480 -15.59 13.10 -13.26
CA GLN A 480 -16.19 13.38 -14.55
C GLN A 480 -16.56 14.87 -14.68
N GLY A 481 -16.36 15.43 -15.88
CA GLY A 481 -16.74 16.81 -16.18
C GLY A 481 -15.85 17.89 -15.54
N ARG A 482 -14.74 17.52 -14.89
CA ARG A 482 -13.76 18.45 -14.32
C ARG A 482 -12.47 18.49 -15.11
N LYS A 483 -11.77 19.64 -15.05
CA LYS A 483 -10.43 19.83 -15.60
C LYS A 483 -9.39 19.55 -14.52
N TRP A 484 -8.41 18.71 -14.82
CA TRP A 484 -7.40 18.27 -13.87
C TRP A 484 -6.00 18.71 -14.29
N SER A 485 -5.17 19.10 -13.32
CA SER A 485 -3.73 19.32 -13.51
C SER A 485 -2.95 18.14 -12.92
N ASP A 486 -1.96 17.63 -13.66
CA ASP A 486 -1.09 16.54 -13.20
C ASP A 486 -0.11 17.04 -12.14
N VAL A 487 0.03 16.28 -11.06
CA VAL A 487 1.00 16.55 -9.98
C VAL A 487 2.12 15.51 -9.96
N GLY A 488 1.81 14.25 -10.25
CA GLY A 488 2.82 13.20 -10.34
C GLY A 488 2.25 11.80 -10.55
N ASN A 489 3.08 10.91 -11.08
CA ASN A 489 2.82 9.48 -11.22
C ASN A 489 3.78 8.71 -10.31
N PHE A 490 3.36 7.54 -9.80
CA PHE A 490 4.13 6.77 -8.83
C PHE A 490 4.16 5.28 -9.10
#